data_AF-A0A920RVW3-F1
#
_entry.id   AF-A0A920RVW3-F1
#
_cell.length_a   1.000
_cell.length_b   1.000
_cell.length_c   1.000
_cell.angle_alpha   90.00
_cell.angle_beta   90.00
_cell.angle_gamma   90.00
#
_symmetry.space_group_name_H-M   'P 1'
#
loop_
_entity.id
_entity.type
_entity.pdbx_description
1 polymer ?
#
loop_
_entity_poly.entity_id
_entity_poly.type
_entity_poly.pdbx_seq_one_letter_code
_entity_poly.pdbx_strand_id
1 'polypeptide(L)'
;MGPHELGLDQLIAKAKENSFSEIILATNSTLEGEATANFIFEGLKGIESLKLSRLARGVPLGGELEYVDGGTIMHALSGRTNLKLDNQS
;
A
#
# COMPACT_ATOMS: atom_id res chain seq x y z
N MET A 1 -12.83 15.65 -5.42
CA MET A 1 -12.92 15.81 -3.95
C MET A 1 -11.51 15.79 -3.41
N GLY A 2 -11.14 16.78 -2.61
CA GLY A 2 -9.76 16.96 -2.13
C GLY A 2 -9.47 16.21 -0.82
N PRO A 3 -8.20 16.04 -0.43
CA PRO A 3 -7.79 15.35 0.82
C PRO A 3 -8.45 15.91 2.09
N HIS A 4 -8.65 17.24 2.12
CA HIS A 4 -9.33 17.94 3.22
C HIS A 4 -10.81 17.52 3.40
N GLU A 5 -11.50 17.14 2.32
CA GLU A 5 -12.91 16.73 2.36
C GLU A 5 -13.08 15.27 2.81
N LEU A 6 -12.01 14.47 2.75
CA LEU A 6 -11.99 13.04 3.13
C LEU A 6 -11.69 12.79 4.61
N GLY A 7 -11.40 13.84 5.39
CA GLY A 7 -11.03 13.71 6.81
C GLY A 7 -9.64 13.09 7.04
N LEU A 8 -8.77 13.06 6.03
CA LEU A 8 -7.44 12.44 6.11
C LEU A 8 -6.53 13.13 7.12
N ASP A 9 -6.67 14.44 7.32
CA ASP A 9 -5.90 15.16 8.33
C ASP A 9 -6.23 14.69 9.74
N GLN A 10 -7.50 14.37 10.01
CA GLN A 10 -7.92 13.81 11.29
C GLN A 10 -7.41 12.38 11.48
N LEU A 11 -7.37 11.59 10.41
CA LEU A 11 -6.74 10.26 10.44
C LEU A 11 -5.26 10.37 10.79
N ILE A 12 -4.53 11.28 10.14
CA ILE A 12 -3.10 11.51 10.39
C ILE A 12 -2.86 11.99 11.83
N ALA A 13 -3.69 12.92 12.31
CA ALA A 13 -3.61 13.39 13.71
C ALA A 13 -3.83 12.24 14.69
N LYS A 14 -4.90 11.45 14.51
CA LYS A 14 -5.19 10.28 15.35
C LYS A 14 -4.07 9.24 15.29
N ALA A 15 -3.51 8.99 14.11
CA ALA A 15 -2.40 8.05 13.94
C ALA A 15 -1.11 8.52 14.64
N LYS A 16 -0.92 9.83 14.81
CA LYS A 16 0.21 10.41 15.58
C LYS A 16 -0.02 10.41 17.08
N GLU A 17 -1.26 10.62 17.52
CA GLU A 17 -1.62 10.60 18.93
C GLU A 17 -1.61 9.19 19.53
N ASN A 18 -1.96 8.19 18.72
CA ASN A 18 -1.98 6.80 19.15
C ASN A 18 -0.67 6.11 18.76
N SER A 19 -0.07 5.36 19.69
CA SER A 19 1.16 4.61 19.42
C SER A 19 0.85 3.28 18.73
N PHE A 20 0.66 3.30 17.41
CA PHE A 20 0.58 2.10 16.58
C PHE A 20 1.98 1.62 16.19
N SER A 21 2.17 0.30 16.18
CA SER A 21 3.40 -0.33 15.63
C SER A 21 3.34 -0.47 14.11
N GLU A 22 2.15 -0.61 13.53
CA GLU A 22 1.95 -0.72 12.08
C GLU A 22 0.62 -0.09 11.64
N ILE A 23 0.66 0.61 10.51
CA ILE A 23 -0.53 1.03 9.76
C ILE A 23 -0.45 0.44 8.36
N ILE A 24 -1.50 -0.30 7.99
CA ILE A 24 -1.64 -0.95 6.68
C ILE A 24 -2.56 -0.11 5.81
N LEU A 25 -2.05 0.42 4.71
CA LEU A 25 -2.81 1.17 3.73
C LEU A 25 -3.55 0.20 2.80
N ALA A 26 -4.87 0.13 3.00
CA ALA A 26 -5.77 -0.76 2.25
C ALA A 26 -6.75 0.03 1.36
N THR A 27 -6.30 1.13 0.76
CA THR A 27 -7.11 1.87 -0.21
C THR A 27 -7.21 1.12 -1.54
N ASN A 28 -8.26 1.41 -2.31
CA ASN A 28 -8.48 0.81 -3.63
C ASN A 28 -7.26 0.96 -4.55
N SER A 29 -7.11 0.01 -5.47
CA SER A 29 -6.02 -0.03 -6.47
C SER A 29 -6.26 0.91 -7.67
N THR A 30 -7.06 1.96 -7.51
CA THR A 30 -7.29 2.99 -8.54
C THR A 30 -6.30 4.14 -8.39
N LEU A 31 -6.22 5.04 -9.37
CA LEU A 31 -5.37 6.23 -9.32
C LEU A 31 -5.67 7.11 -8.09
N GLU A 32 -6.94 7.29 -7.77
CA GLU A 32 -7.39 8.07 -6.60
C GLU A 32 -7.02 7.38 -5.28
N GLY A 33 -7.14 6.05 -5.25
CA GLY A 33 -6.72 5.25 -4.10
C GLY A 33 -5.20 5.24 -3.90
N GLU A 34 -4.42 5.28 -4.98
CA GLU A 34 -2.98 5.52 -4.92
C GLU A 34 -2.66 6.90 -4.35
N ALA A 35 -3.26 7.95 -4.90
CA ALA A 35 -3.04 9.32 -4.44
C ALA A 35 -3.39 9.47 -2.95
N THR A 36 -4.50 8.87 -2.52
CA THR A 36 -4.93 8.89 -1.11
C THR A 36 -3.93 8.21 -0.19
N ALA A 37 -3.45 7.02 -0.55
CA ALA A 37 -2.49 6.31 0.28
C ALA A 37 -1.10 6.97 0.27
N ASN A 38 -0.68 7.56 -0.85
CA ASN A 38 0.54 8.37 -0.88
C ASN A 38 0.41 9.60 0.04
N PHE A 39 -0.75 10.27 0.06
CA PHE A 39 -0.99 11.38 0.97
C PHE A 39 -0.87 10.95 2.45
N ILE A 40 -1.46 9.81 2.82
CA ILE A 40 -1.34 9.26 4.18
C ILE A 40 0.12 8.91 4.50
N PHE A 41 0.82 8.24 3.57
CA PHE A 41 2.23 7.89 3.71
C PHE A 41 3.08 9.13 3.95
N GLU A 42 2.91 10.18 3.15
CA GLU A 42 3.63 11.45 3.28
C GLU A 42 3.35 12.16 4.62
N GLY A 43 2.13 12.03 5.16
CA GLY A 43 1.76 12.60 6.46
C GLY A 43 2.34 11.86 7.67
N LEU A 44 2.68 10.59 7.51
CA LEU A 44 3.15 9.69 8.58
C LEU A 44 4.62 9.25 8.43
N LYS A 45 5.24 9.45 7.26
CA LYS A 45 6.66 9.15 7.05
C LYS A 45 7.50 9.99 8.02
N GLY A 46 8.47 9.33 8.68
CA GLY A 46 9.33 9.97 9.68
C GLY A 46 8.98 9.65 11.13
N ILE A 47 7.87 8.96 11.39
CA ILE A 47 7.62 8.36 12.72
C ILE A 47 8.44 7.07 12.82
N GLU A 48 9.57 7.10 13.52
CA GLU A 48 10.55 6.00 13.54
C GLU A 48 9.98 4.68 14.09
N SER A 49 9.07 4.75 15.07
CA SER A 49 8.44 3.58 15.68
C SER A 49 7.28 2.99 14.88
N LEU A 50 6.87 3.64 13.79
CA LEU A 50 5.70 3.28 13.03
C LEU A 50 6.10 2.63 11.70
N LYS A 51 5.70 1.37 11.51
CA LYS A 51 5.77 0.72 10.22
C LYS A 51 4.59 1.13 9.35
N LEU A 52 4.88 1.57 8.13
CA LEU A 52 3.87 1.78 7.09
C LEU A 52 3.98 0.68 6.05
N SER A 53 2.88 -0.01 5.79
CA SER A 53 2.81 -1.05 4.76
C SER A 53 1.58 -0.86 3.89
N ARG A 54 1.57 -1.52 2.74
CA ARG A 54 0.44 -1.52 1.80
C ARG A 54 0.13 -2.94 1.40
N LEU A 55 -1.15 -3.23 1.17
CA LEU A 55 -1.55 -4.49 0.56
C LEU A 55 -0.84 -4.68 -0.79
N ALA A 56 -0.40 -5.92 -1.03
CA ALA A 56 0.24 -6.29 -2.28
C ALA A 56 -0.71 -6.06 -3.46
N ARG A 57 -0.13 -5.76 -4.62
CA ARG A 57 -0.86 -5.50 -5.87
C ARG A 57 -0.27 -6.33 -6.99
N GLY A 58 -1.13 -6.87 -7.84
CA GLY A 58 -0.72 -7.69 -8.96
C GLY A 58 -1.79 -8.70 -9.33
N VAL A 59 -1.35 -9.80 -9.94
CA VAL A 59 -2.20 -10.86 -10.47
C VAL A 59 -2.99 -11.53 -9.34
N PRO A 60 -4.33 -11.68 -9.48
CA PRO A 60 -5.14 -12.38 -8.48
C PRO A 60 -4.81 -13.88 -8.43
N LEU A 61 -4.97 -14.49 -7.25
CA LEU A 61 -4.83 -15.93 -7.11
C LEU A 61 -5.85 -16.66 -7.98
N GLY A 62 -5.38 -17.70 -8.69
CA GLY A 62 -6.21 -18.48 -9.60
C GLY A 62 -6.56 -17.78 -10.92
N GLY A 63 -6.07 -16.56 -11.15
CA GLY A 63 -6.17 -15.88 -12.45
C GLY A 63 -5.12 -16.40 -13.43
N GLU A 64 -5.51 -16.58 -14.69
CA GLU A 64 -4.57 -16.92 -15.77
C GLU A 64 -4.07 -15.65 -16.45
N LEU A 65 -2.77 -15.58 -16.74
CA LEU A 65 -2.13 -14.38 -17.29
C LEU A 65 -2.76 -13.88 -18.60
N GLU A 66 -3.34 -14.77 -19.40
CA GLU A 66 -3.98 -14.41 -20.67
C GLU A 66 -5.24 -13.54 -20.49
N TYR A 67 -5.85 -13.56 -19.30
CA TYR A 67 -7.04 -12.77 -18.97
C TYR A 67 -6.75 -11.58 -18.05
N VAL A 68 -5.48 -11.33 -17.70
CA VAL A 68 -5.09 -10.21 -16.84
C VAL A 68 -4.82 -8.96 -17.67
N ASP A 69 -5.33 -7.82 -17.24
CA ASP A 69 -5.06 -6.54 -17.90
C ASP A 69 -3.58 -6.13 -17.78
N GLY A 70 -3.09 -5.38 -18.76
CA GLY A 70 -1.69 -4.95 -18.79
C GLY A 70 -1.27 -4.09 -17.60
N GLY A 71 -2.19 -3.33 -16.99
CA GLY A 71 -1.91 -2.52 -15.80
C GLY A 71 -1.63 -3.40 -14.57
N THR A 72 -2.43 -4.44 -14.37
CA THR A 72 -2.22 -5.44 -13.31
C THR A 72 -0.90 -6.20 -13.50
N ILE A 73 -0.56 -6.59 -14.74
CA ILE A 73 0.72 -7.22 -15.05
C ILE A 73 1.89 -6.27 -14.74
N MET A 74 1.79 -5.00 -15.14
CA MET A 74 2.80 -3.99 -14.84
C MET A 74 3.02 -3.85 -13.33
N HIS A 75 1.94 -3.74 -12.55
CA HIS A 75 2.04 -3.68 -11.09
C HIS A 75 2.68 -4.93 -10.49
N ALA A 76 2.31 -6.12 -10.96
CA ALA A 76 2.91 -7.38 -10.51
C ALA A 76 4.41 -7.44 -10.81
N LEU A 77 4.83 -6.98 -12.00
CA LEU A 77 6.23 -6.93 -12.40
C LEU A 77 7.04 -5.92 -11.59
N SER A 78 6.49 -4.73 -11.33
CA SER A 78 7.12 -3.71 -10.49
C SER A 78 7.25 -4.15 -9.04
N GLY A 79 6.25 -4.86 -8.51
CA GLY A 79 6.21 -5.36 -7.13
C GLY A 79 6.81 -6.76 -6.94
N ARG A 80 7.43 -7.35 -7.97
CA ARG A 80 7.94 -8.72 -7.90
C ARG A 80 8.97 -8.88 -6.79
N THR A 81 8.87 -9.96 -6.04
CA THR A 81 9.83 -10.31 -5.00
C THR A 81 10.84 -11.31 -5.55
N ASN A 82 12.11 -11.17 -5.17
CA ASN A 82 13.10 -12.21 -5.45
C ASN A 82 12.79 -13.46 -4.61
N LEU A 83 12.93 -14.62 -5.22
CA LEU A 83 12.89 -15.88 -4.49
C LEU A 83 14.16 -15.98 -3.64
N LYS A 84 13.98 -16.20 -2.33
CA LYS A 84 15.10 -16.60 -1.48
C LYS A 84 15.33 -18.09 -1.73
N LEU A 85 16.58 -18.47 -1.98
CA LEU A 85 16.95 -19.88 -1.90
C LEU A 85 16.82 -20.28 -0.44
N ASP A 86 15.95 -21.23 -0.13
CA ASP A 86 15.90 -21.85 1.18
C ASP A 86 17.22 -22.60 1.39
N ASN A 87 18.15 -21.98 2.10
CA ASN A 87 19.29 -22.70 2.65
C ASN A 87 18.76 -23.60 3.76
N GLN A 88 18.33 -24.81 3.40
CA GLN A 88 18.14 -25.88 4.37
C GLN A 88 19.50 -26.24 4.94
N SER A 89 19.67 -25.98 6.24
CA SER A 89 20.70 -26.57 7.10
C SER A 89 20.01 -27.46 8.10
#